data_AF-A0AAP0GNY5-F1
#
_entry.id   AF-A0AAP0GNY5-F1
#
_cell.length_a   1.000
_cell.length_b   1.000
_cell.length_c   1.000
_cell.angle_alpha   90.00
_cell.angle_beta   90.00
_cell.angle_gamma   90.00
#
_symmetry.space_group_name_H-M   'P 1'
#
loop_
_entity.id
_entity.type
_entity.pdbx_description
1 polymer ?
#
loop_
_entity_poly.entity_id
_entity_poly.type
_entity_poly.pdbx_seq_one_letter_code
_entity_poly.pdbx_strand_id
1 'polypeptide(L)'
;MAFLRRKPPLSLLLLLLLTSPAHSLTCSSQNLSNNLYTNCTDLPTLNSSLHWTHVAKTSSLSIAFVAPPSKPDGWIAWGINPTGTGMAGSQALVAFKDSNGSMTVKTYDVVSYSSLVEGEISFEVSDSRAEFSDGSMKIFATVKLPETMTEVNHVWQVGGAVKDGAPVKHEFQPENLNAKGKLKLKLTEKAQSNRTTAAGSPAIAPNPSSSSGSRNGVMYVILMLIIGALISN
;
A
#
# COMPACT_ATOMS: atom_id res chain seq x y z
N MET A 1 51.97 -35.56 -26.78
CA MET A 1 51.04 -34.76 -25.96
C MET A 1 49.61 -35.11 -26.37
N ALA A 2 48.91 -35.92 -25.57
CA ALA A 2 47.52 -36.28 -25.83
C ALA A 2 46.61 -35.43 -24.93
N PHE A 3 45.79 -34.56 -25.55
CA PHE A 3 44.78 -33.79 -24.84
C PHE A 3 43.60 -34.71 -24.48
N LEU A 4 43.50 -35.08 -23.20
CA LEU A 4 42.33 -35.75 -22.64
C LEU A 4 41.14 -34.77 -22.63
N ARG A 5 40.21 -34.92 -23.58
CA ARG A 5 38.88 -34.30 -23.52
C ARG A 5 38.07 -34.96 -22.40
N ARG A 6 38.10 -34.39 -21.20
CA ARG A 6 37.17 -34.77 -20.12
C ARG A 6 35.77 -34.27 -20.48
N LYS A 7 34.84 -35.18 -20.78
CA LYS A 7 33.41 -34.84 -20.86
C LYS A 7 32.94 -34.45 -19.45
N PRO A 8 32.30 -33.30 -19.25
CA PRO A 8 31.78 -32.93 -17.94
C PRO A 8 30.70 -33.95 -17.50
N PRO A 9 30.65 -34.34 -16.21
CA PRO A 9 29.69 -35.31 -15.73
C PRO A 9 28.27 -34.75 -15.89
N LEU A 10 27.38 -35.53 -16.50
CA LEU A 10 25.97 -35.19 -16.75
C LEU A 10 25.24 -34.75 -15.46
N SER A 11 25.71 -35.21 -14.30
CA SER A 11 25.22 -34.85 -12.97
C SER A 11 25.40 -33.37 -12.61
N LEU A 12 26.39 -32.67 -13.17
CA LEU A 12 26.62 -31.24 -12.90
C LEU A 12 25.64 -30.35 -13.68
N LEU A 13 25.12 -30.84 -14.82
CA LEU A 13 24.14 -30.13 -15.63
C LEU A 13 22.74 -30.10 -14.99
N LEU A 14 22.40 -31.11 -14.17
CA LEU A 14 21.09 -31.23 -13.53
C LEU A 14 20.91 -30.25 -12.34
N LEU A 15 22.00 -29.84 -11.68
CA LEU A 15 21.95 -28.92 -10.54
C LEU A 15 21.69 -27.45 -10.96
N LEU A 16 22.00 -27.09 -12.20
CA LEU A 16 21.79 -25.74 -12.76
C LEU A 16 20.33 -25.48 -13.18
N LEU A 17 19.48 -26.52 -13.22
CA LEU A 17 18.08 -26.41 -13.65
C LEU A 17 17.10 -26.14 -12.49
N LEU A 18 17.58 -26.13 -11.24
CA LEU A 18 16.75 -25.92 -10.04
C LEU A 18 16.71 -24.47 -9.53
N THR A 19 17.43 -23.54 -10.16
CA THR A 19 17.31 -22.12 -9.83
C THR A 19 16.03 -21.57 -10.44
N SER A 20 14.91 -21.73 -9.71
CA SER A 20 13.68 -21.00 -10.04
C SER A 20 13.99 -19.51 -9.91
N PRO A 21 13.80 -18.69 -10.96
CA PRO A 21 13.93 -17.25 -10.81
C PRO A 21 12.91 -16.77 -9.78
N ALA A 22 13.39 -16.30 -8.63
CA ALA A 22 12.57 -15.53 -7.73
C ALA A 22 12.28 -14.19 -8.42
N HIS A 23 11.15 -14.09 -9.09
CA HIS A 23 10.68 -12.83 -9.65
C HIS A 23 10.31 -11.91 -8.48
N SER A 24 11.23 -11.01 -8.12
CA SER A 24 10.90 -9.88 -7.24
C SER A 24 10.07 -8.89 -8.05
N LEU A 25 8.75 -8.92 -7.85
CA LEU A 25 7.82 -7.96 -8.45
C LEU A 25 7.86 -6.69 -7.62
N THR A 26 8.32 -5.58 -8.21
CA THR A 26 8.20 -4.25 -7.61
C THR A 26 6.74 -3.89 -7.43
N CYS A 27 6.41 -3.10 -6.42
CA CYS A 27 5.05 -2.71 -6.07
C CYS A 27 4.23 -2.28 -7.30
N SER A 28 4.78 -1.43 -8.17
CA SER A 28 4.10 -0.94 -9.38
C SER A 28 3.80 -2.01 -10.44
N SER A 29 4.47 -3.15 -10.39
CA SER A 29 4.27 -4.27 -11.33
C SER A 29 3.17 -5.24 -10.87
N GLN A 30 2.74 -5.17 -9.60
CA GLN A 30 1.72 -6.05 -9.04
C GLN A 30 0.31 -5.49 -9.32
N ASN A 31 -0.47 -6.18 -10.15
CA ASN A 31 -1.87 -5.83 -10.39
C ASN A 31 -2.76 -6.43 -9.28
N LEU A 32 -2.87 -5.72 -8.17
CA LEU A 32 -3.83 -6.02 -7.09
C LEU A 32 -5.15 -5.30 -7.40
N SER A 33 -5.88 -5.80 -8.39
CA SER A 33 -7.20 -5.30 -8.80
C SER A 33 -7.22 -3.83 -9.28
N ASN A 34 -7.23 -3.66 -10.60
CA ASN A 34 -7.47 -2.44 -11.38
C ASN A 34 -8.01 -1.22 -10.57
N ASN A 35 -7.11 -0.36 -10.11
CA ASN A 35 -7.32 1.04 -9.65
C ASN A 35 -7.87 1.31 -8.24
N LEU A 36 -7.86 0.35 -7.30
CA LEU A 36 -8.27 0.62 -5.91
C LEU A 36 -7.24 1.43 -5.10
N TYR A 37 -5.95 1.20 -5.36
CA TYR A 37 -4.84 1.79 -4.61
C TYR A 37 -4.15 2.91 -5.40
N THR A 38 -4.05 4.10 -4.82
CA THR A 38 -3.41 5.27 -5.46
C THR A 38 -1.94 5.39 -5.12
N ASN A 39 -1.48 4.70 -4.08
CA ASN A 39 -0.10 4.67 -3.65
C ASN A 39 0.40 3.24 -3.54
N CYS A 40 1.71 3.09 -3.73
CA CYS A 40 2.43 1.83 -3.71
C CYS A 40 3.79 2.09 -3.07
N THR A 41 4.22 1.23 -2.16
CA THR A 41 5.54 1.34 -1.52
C THR A 41 6.14 -0.05 -1.35
N ASP A 42 7.30 -0.27 -1.96
CA ASP A 42 8.16 -1.40 -1.60
C ASP A 42 8.74 -1.14 -0.20
N LEU A 43 8.49 -2.06 0.73
CA LEU A 43 8.98 -1.94 2.10
C LEU A 43 10.44 -2.42 2.16
N PRO A 44 11.27 -1.84 3.03
CA PRO A 44 12.72 -2.04 2.99
C PRO A 44 13.17 -3.45 3.40
N THR A 45 12.29 -4.28 3.96
CA THR A 45 12.65 -5.61 4.49
C THR A 45 11.54 -6.64 4.23
N LEU A 46 11.90 -7.93 4.35
CA LEU A 46 10.97 -9.06 4.28
C LEU A 46 10.27 -9.26 2.92
N ASN A 47 10.88 -8.78 1.83
CA ASN A 47 10.36 -8.89 0.46
C ASN A 47 8.88 -8.50 0.36
N SER A 48 8.53 -7.38 0.99
CA SER A 48 7.16 -6.98 1.21
C SER A 48 6.81 -5.64 0.56
N SER A 49 5.54 -5.46 0.23
CA SER A 49 5.03 -4.23 -0.35
C SER A 49 3.71 -3.82 0.28
N LEU A 50 3.41 -2.53 0.23
CA LEU A 50 2.18 -1.95 0.70
C LEU A 50 1.55 -1.09 -0.40
N HIS A 51 0.40 -1.53 -0.88
CA HIS A 51 -0.49 -0.71 -1.70
C HIS A 51 -1.50 -0.05 -0.78
N TRP A 52 -1.77 1.23 -0.96
CA TRP A 52 -2.68 1.94 -0.07
C TRP A 52 -3.33 3.17 -0.71
N THR A 53 -4.50 3.53 -0.18
CA THR A 53 -5.21 4.78 -0.46
C THR A 53 -5.76 5.30 0.85
N HIS A 54 -5.56 6.60 1.10
CA HIS A 54 -6.21 7.29 2.22
C HIS A 54 -7.26 8.28 1.71
N VAL A 55 -8.49 8.14 2.19
CA VAL A 55 -9.61 9.04 1.92
C VAL A 55 -9.89 9.87 3.17
N ALA A 56 -9.46 11.13 3.15
CA ALA A 56 -9.55 12.04 4.30
C ALA A 56 -10.99 12.21 4.80
N LYS A 57 -11.93 12.38 3.86
CA LYS A 57 -13.35 12.65 4.13
C LYS A 57 -14.02 11.57 4.98
N THR A 58 -13.58 10.32 4.87
CA THR A 58 -14.10 9.18 5.63
C THR A 58 -13.09 8.65 6.64
N SER A 59 -11.93 9.32 6.74
CA SER A 59 -10.75 8.89 7.51
C SER A 59 -10.42 7.41 7.33
N SER A 60 -10.51 6.94 6.08
CA SER A 60 -10.36 5.52 5.75
C SER A 60 -9.03 5.28 5.05
N LEU A 61 -8.24 4.36 5.58
CA LEU A 61 -7.01 3.84 4.98
C LEU A 61 -7.28 2.43 4.45
N SER A 62 -7.44 2.31 3.15
CA SER A 62 -7.50 1.01 2.47
C SER A 62 -6.10 0.54 2.15
N ILE A 63 -5.78 -0.71 2.49
CA ILE A 63 -4.47 -1.32 2.25
C ILE A 63 -4.58 -2.64 1.49
N ALA A 64 -3.53 -2.97 0.73
CA ALA A 64 -3.14 -4.32 0.39
C ALA A 64 -1.67 -4.52 0.77
N PHE A 65 -1.43 -5.29 1.81
CA PHE A 65 -0.08 -5.69 2.22
C PHE A 65 0.27 -7.04 1.61
N VAL A 66 1.43 -7.14 0.97
CA VAL A 66 1.87 -8.34 0.27
C VAL A 66 3.24 -8.76 0.81
N ALA A 67 3.37 -10.03 1.17
CA ALA A 67 4.65 -10.61 1.56
C ALA A 67 4.63 -12.13 1.38
N PRO A 68 5.78 -12.77 1.08
CA PRO A 68 5.93 -14.21 1.26
C PRO A 68 5.98 -14.54 2.76
N PRO A 69 5.27 -15.58 3.24
CA PRO A 69 5.50 -16.08 4.60
C PRO A 69 6.93 -16.66 4.70
N SER A 70 7.52 -16.72 5.90
CA SER A 70 8.90 -17.23 6.02
C SER A 70 9.03 -18.74 5.77
N LYS A 71 7.89 -19.46 5.84
CA LYS A 71 7.75 -20.89 5.50
C LYS A 71 6.36 -21.15 4.90
N PRO A 72 6.13 -22.28 4.21
CA PRO A 72 4.85 -22.56 3.53
C PRO A 72 3.60 -22.47 4.44
N ASP A 73 3.69 -22.94 5.69
CA ASP A 73 2.59 -22.90 6.68
C ASP A 73 2.68 -21.69 7.62
N GLY A 74 3.36 -20.64 7.15
CA GLY A 74 3.62 -19.43 7.90
C GLY A 74 2.45 -18.46 7.91
N TRP A 75 2.77 -17.23 8.28
CA TRP A 75 1.83 -16.12 8.36
C TRP A 75 2.52 -14.82 7.96
N ILE A 76 1.72 -13.82 7.60
CA ILE A 76 2.18 -12.45 7.37
C ILE A 76 1.34 -11.49 8.22
N ALA A 77 1.91 -10.35 8.62
CA ALA A 77 1.21 -9.37 9.41
C ALA A 77 1.57 -7.94 8.99
N TRP A 78 0.58 -7.06 9.09
CA TRP A 78 0.74 -5.61 9.01
C TRP A 78 -0.05 -4.97 10.14
N GLY A 79 0.51 -3.96 10.80
CA GLY A 79 -0.14 -3.31 11.92
C GLY A 79 0.23 -1.84 12.09
N ILE A 80 -0.62 -1.12 12.81
CA ILE A 80 -0.40 0.27 13.20
C ILE A 80 -0.06 0.31 14.69
N ASN A 81 0.99 1.04 15.05
CA ASN A 81 1.27 1.34 16.45
C ASN A 81 0.82 2.78 16.79
N PRO A 82 -0.27 2.96 17.55
CA PRO A 82 -0.76 4.28 17.92
C PRO A 82 0.10 4.95 19.00
N THR A 83 0.90 4.20 19.77
CA THR A 83 1.61 4.70 20.97
C THR A 83 3.12 4.74 20.83
N GLY A 84 3.68 4.20 19.75
CA GLY A 84 5.12 4.06 19.56
C GLY A 84 5.50 3.69 18.12
N THR A 85 6.78 3.35 17.92
CA THR A 85 7.35 3.04 16.60
C THR A 85 7.76 1.57 16.44
N GLY A 86 7.61 0.77 17.49
CA GLY A 86 7.96 -0.65 17.53
C GLY A 86 6.74 -1.55 17.43
N MET A 87 6.94 -2.84 17.71
CA MET A 87 5.87 -3.85 17.67
C MET A 87 5.00 -3.87 18.93
N ALA A 88 5.58 -3.62 20.10
CA ALA A 88 4.80 -3.55 21.34
C ALA A 88 3.88 -2.31 21.31
N GLY A 89 2.59 -2.53 21.57
CA GLY A 89 1.50 -1.57 21.41
C GLY A 89 0.82 -1.58 20.04
N SER A 90 1.28 -2.39 19.09
CA SER A 90 0.68 -2.43 17.75
C SER A 90 -0.69 -3.11 17.74
N GLN A 91 -1.57 -2.60 16.88
CA GLN A 91 -2.82 -3.22 16.48
C GLN A 91 -2.61 -3.84 15.10
N ALA A 92 -2.66 -5.17 15.01
CA ALA A 92 -2.18 -5.92 13.87
C ALA A 92 -3.28 -6.71 13.16
N LEU A 93 -3.18 -6.75 11.83
CA LEU A 93 -3.87 -7.68 10.95
C LEU A 93 -2.89 -8.81 10.62
N VAL A 94 -3.27 -10.05 10.91
CA VAL A 94 -2.45 -11.23 10.66
C VAL A 94 -3.19 -12.15 9.70
N ALA A 95 -2.55 -12.51 8.60
CA ALA A 95 -3.09 -13.44 7.62
C ALA A 95 -2.32 -14.76 7.63
N PHE A 96 -3.07 -15.84 7.53
CA PHE A 96 -2.55 -17.20 7.44
C PHE A 96 -3.59 -18.15 6.85
N LYS A 97 -3.14 -19.38 6.56
CA LYS A 97 -4.01 -20.47 6.13
C LYS A 97 -4.59 -21.19 7.35
N ASP A 98 -5.90 -21.15 7.52
CA ASP A 98 -6.58 -21.83 8.63
C ASP A 98 -6.54 -23.37 8.41
N SER A 99 -6.87 -24.10 9.46
CA SER A 99 -6.99 -25.56 9.51
C SER A 99 -7.89 -26.16 8.42
N ASN A 100 -8.92 -25.42 7.99
CA ASN A 100 -9.81 -25.80 6.89
C ASN A 100 -9.21 -25.53 5.49
N GLY A 101 -7.99 -24.98 5.44
CA GLY A 101 -7.25 -24.67 4.22
C GLY A 101 -7.58 -23.32 3.59
N SER A 102 -8.54 -22.57 4.12
CA SER A 102 -8.89 -21.22 3.64
C SER A 102 -7.91 -20.17 4.16
N MET A 103 -7.71 -19.09 3.40
CA MET A 103 -6.99 -17.92 3.88
C MET A 103 -7.89 -17.09 4.78
N THR A 104 -7.37 -16.69 5.94
CA THR A 104 -8.08 -15.85 6.90
C THR A 104 -7.26 -14.63 7.29
N VAL A 105 -7.94 -13.59 7.78
CA VAL A 105 -7.32 -12.43 8.45
C VAL A 105 -7.92 -12.34 9.83
N LYS A 106 -7.07 -12.22 10.84
CA LYS A 106 -7.46 -11.99 12.22
C LYS A 106 -6.79 -10.73 12.76
N THR A 107 -7.47 -10.07 13.68
CA THR A 107 -6.95 -8.90 14.39
C THR A 107 -6.31 -9.29 15.72
N TYR A 108 -5.22 -8.62 16.05
CA TYR A 108 -4.49 -8.84 17.29
C TYR A 108 -4.07 -7.53 17.95
N ASP A 109 -4.29 -7.44 19.25
CA ASP A 109 -3.67 -6.44 20.12
C ASP A 109 -2.32 -6.97 20.63
N VAL A 110 -1.23 -6.33 20.18
CA VAL A 110 0.15 -6.70 20.51
C VAL A 110 0.62 -5.89 21.71
N VAL A 111 0.07 -6.15 22.89
CA VAL A 111 0.36 -5.40 24.12
C VAL A 111 1.86 -5.41 24.45
N SER A 112 2.52 -6.56 24.27
CA SER A 112 3.96 -6.73 24.49
C SER A 112 4.53 -7.89 23.67
N TYR A 113 5.85 -8.10 23.72
CA TYR A 113 6.50 -9.23 23.03
C TYR A 113 6.07 -10.61 23.53
N SER A 114 5.38 -10.69 24.67
CA SER A 114 4.84 -11.93 25.25
C SER A 114 3.33 -11.92 25.38
N SER A 115 2.65 -10.85 24.96
CA SER A 115 1.20 -10.68 25.09
C SER A 115 0.60 -10.31 23.75
N LEU A 116 0.09 -11.34 23.07
CA LEU A 116 -0.61 -11.23 21.80
C LEU A 116 -2.05 -11.68 22.02
N VAL A 117 -3.00 -10.75 21.91
CA VAL A 117 -4.41 -11.02 22.20
C VAL A 117 -5.20 -10.95 20.91
N GLU A 118 -5.77 -12.08 20.49
CA GLU A 118 -6.70 -12.11 19.36
C GLU A 118 -8.02 -11.42 19.76
N GLY A 119 -8.56 -10.58 18.90
CA GLY A 119 -9.85 -9.93 19.15
C GLY A 119 -9.99 -8.58 18.48
N GLU A 120 -11.02 -7.84 18.86
CA GLU A 120 -11.21 -6.47 18.41
C GLU A 120 -10.03 -5.59 18.83
N ILE A 121 -9.61 -4.72 17.92
CA ILE A 121 -8.51 -3.77 18.10
C ILE A 121 -9.04 -2.34 18.15
N SER A 122 -8.21 -1.40 18.58
CA SER A 122 -8.65 0.01 18.77
C SER A 122 -9.09 0.72 17.49
N PHE A 123 -8.69 0.22 16.31
CA PHE A 123 -9.11 0.74 15.02
C PHE A 123 -10.26 -0.10 14.47
N GLU A 124 -11.30 0.56 13.99
CA GLU A 124 -12.37 -0.11 13.23
C GLU A 124 -11.79 -0.66 11.92
N VAL A 125 -11.94 -1.96 11.70
CA VAL A 125 -11.49 -2.66 10.49
C VAL A 125 -12.69 -3.21 9.74
N SER A 126 -12.74 -2.96 8.44
CA SER A 126 -13.75 -3.45 7.51
C SER A 126 -13.10 -4.05 6.26
N ASP A 127 -13.88 -4.79 5.47
CA ASP A 127 -13.47 -5.38 4.19
C ASP A 127 -12.18 -6.24 4.29
N SER A 128 -11.92 -6.83 5.45
CA SER A 128 -10.73 -7.63 5.69
C SER A 128 -10.82 -8.99 5.00
N ARG A 129 -9.84 -9.31 4.15
CA ARG A 129 -9.69 -10.64 3.55
C ARG A 129 -8.24 -10.96 3.25
N ALA A 130 -7.93 -12.25 3.11
CA ALA A 130 -6.61 -12.72 2.72
C ALA A 130 -6.66 -13.57 1.46
N GLU A 131 -5.60 -13.49 0.67
CA GLU A 131 -5.39 -14.31 -0.52
C GLU A 131 -3.98 -14.89 -0.49
N PHE A 132 -3.80 -16.03 -1.15
CA PHE A 132 -2.48 -16.63 -1.37
C PHE A 132 -2.35 -17.03 -2.84
N SER A 133 -1.39 -16.42 -3.52
CA SER A 133 -1.06 -16.75 -4.91
C SER A 133 0.42 -16.47 -5.15
N ASP A 134 1.03 -17.17 -6.10
CA ASP A 134 2.41 -16.89 -6.55
C ASP A 134 3.45 -16.87 -5.42
N GLY A 135 3.25 -17.73 -4.41
CA GLY A 135 4.13 -17.83 -3.24
C GLY A 135 4.01 -16.69 -2.23
N SER A 136 3.10 -15.74 -2.44
CA SER A 136 2.88 -14.59 -1.54
C SER A 136 1.49 -14.61 -0.93
N MET A 137 1.42 -14.21 0.34
CA MET A 137 0.17 -13.88 1.01
C MET A 137 -0.15 -12.40 0.79
N LYS A 138 -1.44 -12.08 0.76
CA LYS A 138 -1.97 -10.72 0.60
C LYS A 138 -3.00 -10.46 1.70
N ILE A 139 -2.87 -9.34 2.41
CA ILE A 139 -3.88 -8.83 3.35
C ILE A 139 -4.56 -7.65 2.70
N PHE A 140 -5.87 -7.71 2.52
CA PHE A 140 -6.70 -6.57 2.13
C PHE A 140 -7.52 -6.12 3.33
N ALA A 141 -7.61 -4.82 3.59
CA ALA A 141 -8.46 -4.27 4.64
C ALA A 141 -8.71 -2.77 4.44
N THR A 142 -9.76 -2.26 5.07
CA THR A 142 -9.98 -0.83 5.29
C THR A 142 -9.96 -0.53 6.78
N VAL A 143 -9.03 0.33 7.20
CA VAL A 143 -8.85 0.75 8.58
C VAL A 143 -9.35 2.18 8.73
N LYS A 144 -10.23 2.42 9.70
CA LYS A 144 -10.67 3.77 10.06
C LYS A 144 -9.68 4.39 11.02
N LEU A 145 -9.15 5.55 10.65
CA LEU A 145 -8.19 6.31 11.43
C LEU A 145 -8.88 7.48 12.12
N PRO A 146 -8.30 8.01 13.22
CA PRO A 146 -8.70 9.31 13.74
C PRO A 146 -8.57 10.41 12.67
N GLU A 147 -9.56 11.29 12.57
CA GLU A 147 -9.62 12.36 11.56
C GLU A 147 -8.38 13.26 11.54
N THR A 148 -7.73 13.44 12.69
CA THR A 148 -6.55 14.29 12.87
C THR A 148 -5.24 13.63 12.44
N MET A 149 -5.27 12.35 12.06
CA MET A 149 -4.06 11.59 11.78
C MET A 149 -3.54 11.88 10.37
N THR A 150 -2.28 12.33 10.27
CA THR A 150 -1.61 12.63 8.99
C THR A 150 -0.46 11.66 8.69
N GLU A 151 -0.07 10.86 9.68
CA GLU A 151 0.98 9.84 9.58
C GLU A 151 0.64 8.71 10.55
N VAL A 152 0.94 7.46 10.17
CA VAL A 152 0.88 6.30 11.07
C VAL A 152 2.27 5.69 11.25
N ASN A 153 2.58 5.24 12.45
CA ASN A 153 3.68 4.30 12.65
C ASN A 153 3.15 2.92 12.30
N HIS A 154 3.76 2.26 11.32
CA HIS A 154 3.37 0.91 10.95
C HIS A 154 4.51 -0.08 11.18
N VAL A 155 4.13 -1.34 11.34
CA VAL A 155 5.04 -2.48 11.46
C VAL A 155 4.54 -3.58 10.55
N TRP A 156 5.46 -4.42 10.08
CA TRP A 156 5.11 -5.60 9.31
C TRP A 156 5.97 -6.77 9.79
N GLN A 157 5.47 -7.99 9.60
CA GLN A 157 6.21 -9.21 9.93
C GLN A 157 5.81 -10.36 9.04
N VAL A 158 6.70 -11.35 8.99
CA VAL A 158 6.45 -12.67 8.43
C VAL A 158 6.91 -13.71 9.45
N GLY A 159 6.16 -14.79 9.59
CA GLY A 159 6.48 -15.89 10.51
C GLY A 159 6.30 -17.25 9.85
N GLY A 160 6.88 -18.27 10.47
CA GLY A 160 7.09 -19.57 9.82
C GLY A 160 6.10 -20.66 10.24
N ALA A 161 5.19 -20.38 11.17
CA ALA A 161 4.21 -21.37 11.63
C ALA A 161 3.00 -20.71 12.29
N VAL A 162 1.85 -21.36 12.13
CA VAL A 162 0.65 -21.13 12.93
C VAL A 162 0.42 -22.37 13.79
N LYS A 163 0.06 -22.17 15.06
CA LYS A 163 -0.25 -23.25 16.00
C LYS A 163 -1.56 -22.94 16.70
N ASP A 164 -2.47 -23.91 16.76
CA ASP A 164 -3.77 -23.79 17.43
C ASP A 164 -4.57 -22.56 16.97
N GLY A 165 -4.47 -22.23 15.67
CA GLY A 165 -5.16 -21.08 15.07
C GLY A 165 -4.56 -19.71 15.38
N ALA A 166 -3.35 -19.66 15.95
CA ALA A 166 -2.62 -18.44 16.31
C ALA A 166 -1.20 -18.39 15.71
N PRO A 167 -0.69 -17.21 15.33
CA PRO A 167 0.66 -17.07 14.79
C PRO A 167 1.72 -17.42 15.85
N VAL A 168 2.68 -18.28 15.47
CA VAL A 168 3.88 -18.52 16.27
C VAL A 168 4.84 -17.35 16.09
N LYS A 169 5.58 -17.00 17.15
CA LYS A 169 6.62 -15.97 17.17
C LYS A 169 7.49 -16.01 15.90
N HIS A 170 7.63 -14.85 15.25
CA HIS A 170 8.50 -14.67 14.09
C HIS A 170 9.99 -14.71 14.50
N GLU A 171 10.87 -14.70 13.51
CA GLU A 171 12.32 -14.67 13.72
C GLU A 171 12.81 -13.28 14.15
N PHE A 172 13.97 -13.21 14.80
CA PHE A 172 14.59 -11.94 15.22
C PHE A 172 15.76 -11.55 14.31
N GLN A 173 15.66 -11.85 13.01
CA GLN A 173 16.68 -11.45 12.05
C GLN A 173 16.70 -9.93 11.87
N PRO A 174 17.80 -9.35 11.37
CA PRO A 174 17.88 -7.92 11.12
C PRO A 174 16.71 -7.39 10.27
N GLU A 175 16.24 -8.15 9.30
CA GLU A 175 15.07 -7.77 8.49
C GLU A 175 13.79 -7.63 9.33
N ASN A 176 13.53 -8.56 10.27
CA ASN A 176 12.39 -8.50 11.18
C ASN A 176 12.50 -7.34 12.16
N LEU A 177 13.69 -7.10 12.71
CA LEU A 177 13.92 -6.03 13.69
C LEU A 177 13.78 -4.62 13.08
N ASN A 178 14.01 -4.53 11.77
CA ASN A 178 13.88 -3.29 10.98
C ASN A 178 12.54 -3.20 10.22
N ALA A 179 11.62 -4.15 10.40
CA ALA A 179 10.30 -4.17 9.74
C ALA A 179 9.30 -3.20 10.40
N LYS A 180 9.64 -1.91 10.35
CA LYS A 180 8.90 -0.79 10.93
C LYS A 180 9.16 0.48 10.15
N GLY A 181 8.20 1.39 10.16
CA GLY A 181 8.31 2.63 9.40
C GLY A 181 7.22 3.65 9.73
N LYS A 182 7.28 4.78 9.02
CA LYS A 182 6.27 5.83 9.05
C LYS A 182 5.59 5.90 7.70
N LEU A 183 4.27 5.85 7.71
CA LEU A 183 3.45 6.01 6.51
C LEU A 183 2.76 7.38 6.56
N LYS A 184 3.24 8.30 5.74
CA LYS A 184 2.64 9.63 5.58
C LYS A 184 1.37 9.52 4.74
N LEU A 185 0.23 9.86 5.33
CA LEU A 185 -1.08 9.75 4.69
C LEU A 185 -1.26 10.90 3.70
N LYS A 186 -1.06 10.60 2.41
CA LYS A 186 -1.34 11.56 1.33
C LYS A 186 -2.85 11.63 1.12
N LEU A 187 -3.39 12.84 1.15
CA LEU A 187 -4.83 13.05 0.97
C LEU A 187 -5.21 12.75 -0.48
N THR A 188 -6.11 11.80 -0.67
CA THR A 188 -6.84 11.67 -1.94
C THR A 188 -8.21 12.34 -1.76
N GLU A 189 -8.42 13.49 -2.38
CA GLU A 189 -9.73 14.13 -2.47
C GLU A 189 -10.61 13.44 -3.52
N LYS A 190 -10.96 12.16 -3.33
CA LYS A 190 -11.99 11.56 -4.17
C LYS A 190 -13.36 11.84 -3.58
N ALA A 191 -14.05 12.81 -4.16
CA ALA A 191 -15.49 12.96 -4.06
C ALA A 191 -16.07 13.12 -5.47
N GLN A 192 -16.87 12.17 -5.92
CA GLN A 192 -17.84 12.46 -6.97
C GLN A 192 -19.12 11.64 -6.81
N SER A 193 -20.20 12.35 -6.48
CA SER A 193 -21.52 12.02 -7.01
C SER A 193 -22.17 13.34 -7.41
N ASN A 194 -22.20 13.59 -8.72
CA ASN A 194 -22.96 14.65 -9.35
C ASN A 194 -24.46 14.34 -9.17
N ARG A 195 -25.24 15.30 -8.69
CA ARG A 195 -26.67 15.41 -9.03
C ARG A 195 -27.01 16.83 -9.48
N THR A 196 -27.08 16.93 -10.81
CA THR A 196 -28.09 17.60 -11.64
C THR A 196 -28.43 19.07 -11.35
N THR A 197 -27.87 19.91 -12.21
CA THR A 197 -28.45 21.17 -12.70
C THR A 197 -29.94 21.04 -13.01
N ALA A 198 -30.75 21.87 -12.37
CA ALA A 198 -32.15 22.07 -12.72
C ALA A 198 -32.27 22.79 -14.07
N ALA A 199 -33.00 22.19 -15.01
CA ALA A 199 -33.47 22.83 -16.23
C ALA A 199 -35.00 22.72 -16.29
N GLY A 200 -35.67 23.86 -16.32
CA GLY A 200 -37.11 24.02 -16.55
C GLY A 200 -37.38 25.43 -17.11
N SER A 201 -37.62 25.48 -18.42
CA SER A 201 -37.86 26.64 -19.32
C SER A 201 -39.29 27.26 -19.19
N PRO A 202 -39.78 28.19 -20.05
CA PRO A 202 -39.20 29.43 -20.64
C PRO A 202 -40.15 30.68 -20.65
N ALA A 203 -39.61 31.81 -21.15
CA ALA A 203 -40.22 32.90 -21.96
C ALA A 203 -40.96 34.09 -21.31
N ILE A 204 -40.53 35.32 -21.68
CA ILE A 204 -41.30 36.41 -22.33
C ILE A 204 -40.31 37.49 -22.83
N ALA A 205 -40.48 37.94 -24.08
CA ALA A 205 -39.90 39.16 -24.69
C ALA A 205 -41.09 40.09 -25.05
N PRO A 206 -40.95 41.44 -25.26
CA PRO A 206 -40.07 42.04 -26.27
C PRO A 206 -39.44 43.45 -25.98
N ASN A 207 -38.46 43.77 -26.83
CA ASN A 207 -37.77 45.01 -27.28
C ASN A 207 -38.52 46.39 -27.27
N PRO A 208 -37.94 47.56 -27.71
CA PRO A 208 -36.55 47.92 -28.11
C PRO A 208 -35.99 49.33 -27.67
N SER A 209 -34.67 49.52 -27.91
CA SER A 209 -33.90 50.73 -28.31
C SER A 209 -33.84 52.03 -27.46
N SER A 210 -32.62 52.49 -27.08
CA SER A 210 -31.86 53.56 -27.79
C SER A 210 -30.65 54.13 -26.99
N SER A 211 -29.53 54.25 -27.72
CA SER A 211 -28.45 55.26 -27.74
C SER A 211 -27.73 55.85 -26.50
N SER A 212 -26.39 55.81 -26.64
CA SER A 212 -25.36 56.85 -26.36
C SER A 212 -24.70 56.91 -24.97
N GLY A 213 -23.36 57.03 -24.94
CA GLY A 213 -22.63 57.42 -23.72
C GLY A 213 -21.16 56.99 -23.58
N SER A 214 -20.29 57.36 -24.53
CA SER A 214 -18.88 57.77 -24.40
C SER A 214 -18.03 57.51 -23.11
N ARG A 215 -16.82 56.95 -23.35
CA ARG A 215 -15.46 57.33 -22.88
C ARG A 215 -14.76 56.70 -21.65
N ASN A 216 -13.48 56.39 -21.93
CA ASN A 216 -12.28 56.20 -21.09
C ASN A 216 -12.12 54.82 -20.43
N GLY A 217 -11.00 54.11 -20.50
CA GLY A 217 -9.67 54.38 -21.06
C GLY A 217 -8.67 53.37 -20.45
N VAL A 218 -7.55 53.17 -21.17
CA VAL A 218 -6.28 52.53 -20.74
C VAL A 218 -6.20 51.00 -20.84
N MET A 219 -5.61 50.58 -21.97
CA MET A 219 -4.98 49.29 -22.23
C MET A 219 -3.50 49.36 -21.82
N TYR A 220 -2.98 48.35 -21.11
CA TYR A 220 -1.54 48.08 -21.07
C TYR A 220 -1.28 46.63 -21.45
N VAL A 221 -0.75 46.45 -22.66
CA VAL A 221 -0.05 45.26 -23.13
C VAL A 221 1.43 45.53 -22.87
N ILE A 222 2.11 44.66 -22.12
CA ILE A 222 3.58 44.67 -22.02
C ILE A 222 4.11 43.33 -22.51
N LEU A 223 4.95 43.45 -23.54
CA LEU A 223 5.58 42.44 -24.37
C LEU A 223 7.07 42.34 -23.96
N MET A 224 7.55 41.10 -23.85
CA MET A 224 8.93 40.58 -24.03
C MET A 224 10.12 41.31 -23.35
N LEU A 225 11.02 40.53 -22.75
CA LEU A 225 12.30 40.19 -23.41
C LEU A 225 13.12 39.18 -22.60
N ILE A 226 13.72 38.28 -23.36
CA ILE A 226 14.57 37.16 -23.00
C ILE A 226 15.99 37.66 -23.20
N ILE A 227 16.87 37.47 -22.22
CA ILE A 227 18.32 37.61 -22.40
C ILE A 227 18.97 36.41 -21.72
N GLY A 228 19.61 35.57 -22.52
CA GLY A 228 20.57 34.58 -22.05
C GLY A 228 21.98 35.16 -22.00
N ALA A 229 22.82 34.56 -21.15
CA ALA A 229 24.26 34.57 -21.32
C ALA A 229 24.85 33.32 -20.66
N LEU A 230 25.56 32.53 -21.46
CA LEU A 230 26.58 31.58 -21.02
C LEU A 230 27.70 32.34 -20.31
N ILE A 231 28.44 31.68 -19.41
CA ILE A 231 29.91 31.58 -19.46
C ILE A 231 30.32 30.33 -18.65
N SER A 232 31.21 29.55 -19.26
CA SER A 232 31.93 28.40 -18.74
C SER A 232 33.03 28.83 -17.76
N ASN A 233 33.27 28.03 -16.72
CA ASN A 233 34.61 27.71 -16.24
C ASN A 233 34.59 26.39 -15.46
#